data_AF-A0A3B8UN46-F1
#
_entry.id   AF-A0A3B8UN46-F1
#
_cell.length_a   1.000
_cell.length_b   1.000
_cell.length_c   1.000
_cell.angle_alpha   90.00
_cell.angle_beta   90.00
_cell.angle_gamma   90.00
#
_symmetry.space_group_name_H-M   'P 1'
#
loop_
_entity.id
_entity.type
_entity.pdbx_description
1 polymer ?
#
loop_
_entity_poly.entity_id
_entity_poly.type
_entity_poly.pdbx_seq_one_letter_code
_entity_poly.pdbx_strand_id
1 'polypeptide(L)'
;MNVKVYELRVKLYTLKDIQVDDMLSIESDYIDSALALSDEWLTYHENTGYKMYTYNGLFPLERSGIYKKDSIYTMTIRTVKYELASYMSKVLANHYTETLKGLTVEKRIIPKRFIEEIYTLTPVIQKNDNGYWKDNYSVEQYEQRLFINAVKKYNAFTNSKLDEDFD
;
A
#
# COMPACT_ATOMS: atom_id res chain seq x y z
N MET A 1 -11.23 7.00 -20.16
CA MET A 1 -11.66 6.43 -18.86
C MET A 1 -11.24 7.37 -17.73
N ASN A 2 -12.12 7.68 -16.77
CA ASN A 2 -11.78 8.59 -15.67
C ASN A 2 -11.38 7.83 -14.39
N VAL A 3 -10.14 7.34 -14.35
CA VAL A 3 -9.59 6.67 -13.15
C VAL A 3 -9.50 7.68 -12.00
N LYS A 4 -10.01 7.31 -10.83
CA LYS A 4 -9.86 8.05 -9.57
C LYS A 4 -8.88 7.29 -8.68
N VAL A 5 -7.96 8.01 -8.06
CA VAL A 5 -7.09 7.46 -7.01
C VAL A 5 -7.56 8.04 -5.69
N TYR A 6 -7.97 7.15 -4.79
CA TYR A 6 -8.40 7.48 -3.44
C TYR A 6 -7.20 7.39 -2.50
N GLU A 7 -6.99 8.43 -1.72
CA GLU A 7 -5.97 8.48 -0.67
C GLU A 7 -6.66 8.52 0.70
N LEU A 8 -6.19 7.65 1.59
CA LEU A 8 -6.57 7.60 2.99
C LEU A 8 -5.35 7.96 3.83
N ARG A 9 -5.43 9.05 4.61
CA ARG A 9 -4.41 9.39 5.60
C ARG A 9 -4.91 8.96 6.97
N VAL A 10 -4.30 7.90 7.50
CA VAL A 10 -4.63 7.27 8.77
C VAL A 10 -3.69 7.82 9.83
N LYS A 11 -4.23 8.54 10.82
CA LYS A 11 -3.45 8.89 12.02
C LYS A 11 -3.45 7.70 12.96
N LEU A 12 -2.26 7.27 13.35
CA LEU A 12 -2.01 6.10 14.19
C LEU A 12 -1.30 6.55 15.45
N TYR A 13 -1.77 6.05 16.59
CA TYR A 13 -1.09 6.15 17.87
C TYR A 13 -0.33 4.86 18.14
N THR A 14 0.94 4.98 18.52
CA THR A 14 1.82 3.85 18.85
C THR A 14 1.67 3.45 20.31
N LEU A 15 1.30 2.20 20.57
CA LEU A 15 1.12 1.63 21.90
C LEU A 15 2.41 1.05 22.48
N LYS A 16 3.40 0.79 21.61
CA LYS A 16 4.73 0.26 21.92
C LYS A 16 5.77 0.95 21.03
N ASP A 17 7.04 0.89 21.42
CA ASP A 17 8.14 1.23 20.54
C ASP A 17 8.16 0.24 19.36
N ILE A 18 8.40 0.73 18.15
CA ILE A 18 8.44 -0.07 16.92
C ILE A 18 9.79 0.15 16.24
N GLN A 19 10.53 -0.93 16.00
CA GLN A 19 11.76 -0.87 15.20
C GLN A 19 11.40 -0.61 13.74
N VAL A 20 12.22 0.17 13.05
CA VAL A 20 12.00 0.51 11.64
C VAL A 20 11.91 -0.72 10.75
N ASP A 21 12.66 -1.78 11.07
CA ASP A 21 12.66 -3.04 10.32
C ASP A 21 11.34 -3.82 10.47
N ASP A 22 10.63 -3.64 11.59
CA ASP A 22 9.34 -4.31 11.87
C ASP A 22 8.13 -3.51 11.37
N MET A 23 8.33 -2.22 11.06
CA MET A 23 7.27 -1.26 10.76
C MET A 23 6.30 -1.76 9.68
N LEU A 24 6.81 -2.21 8.53
CA LEU A 24 5.95 -2.61 7.41
C LEU A 24 5.10 -3.84 7.73
N SER A 25 5.62 -4.77 8.54
CA SER A 25 4.88 -5.95 9.00
C SER A 25 3.77 -5.54 9.96
N ILE A 26 4.09 -4.66 10.91
CA ILE A 26 3.10 -4.15 11.87
C ILE A 26 1.96 -3.38 11.17
N GLU A 27 2.28 -2.62 10.13
CA GLU A 27 1.28 -1.93 9.32
C GLU A 27 0.44 -2.88 8.47
N SER A 28 1.06 -3.91 7.88
CA SER A 28 0.33 -5.00 7.20
C SER A 28 -0.66 -5.65 8.15
N ASP A 29 -0.21 -6.07 9.33
CA ASP A 29 -1.04 -6.73 10.34
C ASP A 29 -2.21 -5.83 10.78
N TYR A 30 -1.97 -4.53 10.92
CA TYR A 30 -3.01 -3.56 11.24
C TYR A 30 -4.08 -3.46 10.14
N ILE A 31 -3.67 -3.41 8.87
CA ILE A 31 -4.61 -3.38 7.74
C ILE A 31 -5.35 -4.71 7.60
N ASP A 32 -4.64 -5.83 7.68
CA ASP A 32 -5.18 -7.17 7.46
C ASP A 32 -6.17 -7.56 8.56
N SER A 33 -5.85 -7.25 9.82
CA SER A 33 -6.81 -7.45 10.93
C SER A 33 -8.04 -6.55 10.81
N ALA A 34 -7.94 -5.38 10.20
CA ALA A 34 -9.10 -4.54 9.90
C ALA A 34 -9.95 -5.12 8.76
N LEU A 35 -9.33 -5.70 7.72
CA LEU A 35 -10.02 -6.41 6.64
C LEU A 35 -10.75 -7.66 7.15
N ALA A 36 -10.19 -8.34 8.16
CA ALA A 36 -10.78 -9.51 8.78
C ALA A 36 -12.07 -9.23 9.58
N LEU A 37 -12.47 -7.96 9.77
CA LEU A 37 -13.71 -7.60 10.48
C LEU A 37 -14.99 -7.89 9.68
N SER A 38 -14.86 -8.30 8.41
CA SER A 38 -15.99 -8.64 7.53
C SER A 38 -15.63 -9.82 6.64
N ASP A 39 -16.53 -10.79 6.52
CA ASP A 39 -16.32 -11.98 5.68
C ASP A 39 -16.01 -11.63 4.21
N GLU A 40 -16.62 -10.56 3.68
CA GLU A 40 -16.35 -10.06 2.33
C GLU A 40 -14.90 -9.60 2.19
N TRP A 41 -14.41 -8.82 3.16
CA TRP A 41 -13.07 -8.22 3.11
C TRP A 41 -11.98 -9.21 3.54
N LEU A 42 -12.31 -10.18 4.39
CA LEU A 42 -11.49 -11.34 4.68
C LEU A 42 -11.27 -12.18 3.43
N THR A 43 -12.36 -12.52 2.72
CA THR A 43 -12.27 -13.23 1.43
C THR A 43 -11.40 -12.47 0.43
N TYR A 44 -11.56 -11.14 0.35
CA TYR A 44 -10.70 -10.29 -0.45
C TYR A 44 -9.22 -10.33 -0.02
N HIS A 45 -8.92 -10.36 1.28
CA HIS A 45 -7.55 -10.47 1.82
C HIS A 45 -6.94 -11.84 1.51
N GLU A 46 -7.71 -12.92 1.59
CA GLU A 46 -7.23 -14.29 1.33
C GLU A 46 -7.05 -14.59 -0.17
N ASN A 47 -7.83 -13.94 -1.03
CA ASN A 47 -7.76 -14.16 -2.48
C ASN A 47 -6.39 -13.82 -3.08
N THR A 48 -5.87 -14.67 -3.94
CA THR A 48 -4.64 -14.39 -4.69
C THR A 48 -4.88 -13.36 -5.80
N GLY A 49 -3.89 -12.51 -6.07
CA GLY A 49 -3.94 -11.54 -7.16
C GLY A 49 -3.68 -10.09 -6.73
N TYR A 50 -4.00 -9.16 -7.61
CA TYR A 50 -3.75 -7.74 -7.37
C TYR A 50 -4.76 -7.15 -6.38
N LYS A 51 -4.26 -6.75 -5.22
CA LYS A 51 -5.08 -6.08 -4.20
C LYS A 51 -5.57 -4.70 -4.64
N MET A 52 -4.86 -4.03 -5.55
CA MET A 52 -5.20 -2.69 -6.03
C MET A 52 -5.17 -1.61 -4.93
N TYR A 53 -4.36 -1.80 -3.89
CA TYR A 53 -3.96 -0.75 -2.97
C TYR A 53 -2.46 -0.84 -2.68
N THR A 54 -1.90 0.25 -2.17
CA THR A 54 -0.55 0.35 -1.62
C THR A 54 -0.58 1.29 -0.43
N TYR A 55 0.39 1.19 0.46
CA TYR A 55 0.55 2.12 1.56
C TYR A 55 2.03 2.51 1.71
N ASN A 56 2.30 3.63 2.37
CA ASN A 56 3.64 3.99 2.81
C ASN A 56 3.84 3.61 4.28
N GLY A 57 5.09 3.58 4.72
CA GLY A 57 5.41 3.47 6.13
C GLY A 57 4.98 4.68 6.97
N LEU A 58 5.06 4.53 8.29
CA LEU A 58 4.80 5.57 9.28
C LEU A 58 5.61 6.83 8.96
N PHE A 59 4.91 7.97 8.95
CA PHE A 59 5.49 9.28 8.72
C PHE A 59 5.20 10.22 9.92
N PRO A 60 6.17 11.06 10.35
CA PRO A 60 7.53 11.21 9.82
C PRO A 60 8.44 10.02 10.11
N LEU A 61 9.44 9.82 9.26
CA LEU A 61 10.48 8.81 9.47
C LEU A 61 11.33 9.16 10.69
N GLU A 62 11.55 8.18 11.55
CA GLU A 62 12.37 8.34 12.75
C GLU A 62 13.84 8.03 12.45
N ARG A 63 14.68 9.06 12.51
CA ARG A 63 16.14 8.90 12.27
C ARG A 63 16.82 8.02 13.30
N SER A 64 16.21 7.84 14.47
CA SER A 64 16.68 6.93 15.51
C SER A 64 16.53 5.45 15.13
N GLY A 65 15.77 5.14 14.07
CA GLY A 65 15.37 3.78 13.71
C GLY A 65 14.24 3.23 14.57
N ILE A 66 13.69 4.02 15.49
CA ILE A 66 12.65 3.59 16.43
C ILE A 66 11.48 4.59 16.39
N TYR A 67 10.31 4.11 15.99
CA TYR A 67 9.05 4.81 16.20
C TYR A 67 8.66 4.70 17.67
N LYS A 68 8.53 5.84 18.32
CA LYS A 68 8.37 5.91 19.77
C LYS A 68 6.96 5.54 20.17
N LYS A 69 6.83 4.83 21.28
CA LYS A 69 5.59 4.65 22.01
C LYS A 69 4.98 6.02 22.35
N ASP A 70 3.68 6.05 22.49
CA ASP A 70 2.90 7.22 22.90
C ASP A 70 3.02 8.41 21.93
N SER A 71 3.29 8.10 20.66
CA SER A 71 3.46 9.09 19.60
C SER A 71 2.41 8.91 18.50
N ILE A 72 2.19 9.96 17.71
CA ILE A 72 1.25 9.94 16.59
C ILE A 72 2.01 10.01 15.28
N TYR A 73 1.75 9.02 14.41
CA TYR A 73 2.29 8.95 13.06
C TYR A 73 1.15 8.90 12.03
N THR A 74 1.49 9.10 10.77
CA THR A 74 0.55 8.99 9.65
C THR A 74 0.97 7.88 8.70
N MET A 75 0.06 6.95 8.43
CA MET A 75 0.14 6.01 7.32
C MET A 75 -0.79 6.50 6.19
N THR A 76 -0.34 6.45 4.96
CA THR A 76 -1.06 6.88 3.76
C THR A 76 -1.30 5.67 2.87
N ILE A 77 -2.57 5.31 2.72
CA ILE A 77 -3.02 4.24 1.82
C ILE A 77 -3.56 4.87 0.53
N ARG A 78 -3.21 4.30 -0.62
CA ARG A 78 -3.77 4.68 -1.92
C ARG A 78 -4.39 3.48 -2.61
N THR A 79 -5.56 3.68 -3.22
CA THR A 79 -6.24 2.64 -4.00
C THR A 79 -7.01 3.24 -5.17
N VAL A 80 -7.19 2.44 -6.21
CA VAL A 80 -8.09 2.73 -7.34
C VAL A 80 -9.50 2.16 -7.14
N LYS A 81 -9.74 1.40 -6.07
CA LYS A 81 -11.04 0.80 -5.74
C LYS A 81 -11.82 1.66 -4.74
N TYR A 82 -12.97 2.16 -5.16
CA TYR A 82 -13.82 3.00 -4.30
C TYR A 82 -14.37 2.22 -3.10
N GLU A 83 -14.79 0.99 -3.32
CA GLU A 83 -15.39 0.11 -2.30
C GLU A 83 -14.39 -0.14 -1.18
N LEU A 84 -13.14 -0.44 -1.53
CA LEU A 84 -12.04 -0.63 -0.59
C LEU A 84 -11.74 0.65 0.18
N ALA A 85 -11.62 1.79 -0.52
CA ALA A 85 -11.41 3.09 0.14
C ALA A 85 -12.56 3.44 1.10
N SER A 86 -13.79 3.13 0.71
CA SER A 86 -14.99 3.36 1.51
C SER A 86 -14.99 2.50 2.77
N TYR A 87 -14.71 1.21 2.64
CA TYR A 87 -14.61 0.28 3.76
C TYR A 87 -13.50 0.69 4.73
N MET A 88 -12.26 0.82 4.23
CA MET A 88 -11.10 1.23 5.04
C MET A 88 -11.33 2.57 5.75
N SER A 89 -12.00 3.54 5.11
CA SER A 89 -12.32 4.83 5.75
C SER A 89 -13.23 4.72 6.97
N LYS A 90 -14.01 3.63 7.09
CA LYS A 90 -14.88 3.37 8.24
C LYS A 90 -14.18 2.56 9.32
N VAL A 91 -13.44 1.53 8.91
CA VAL A 91 -12.92 0.53 9.87
C VAL A 91 -11.57 0.91 10.46
N LEU A 92 -10.70 1.62 9.72
CA LEU A 92 -9.36 1.93 10.22
C LEU A 92 -9.41 2.98 11.35
N ALA A 93 -10.40 3.89 11.36
CA ALA A 93 -10.59 4.76 12.51
C ALA A 93 -11.06 3.94 13.72
N ASN A 94 -10.35 4.03 14.85
CA ASN A 94 -10.58 3.26 16.07
C ASN A 94 -10.26 1.76 16.02
N HIS A 95 -9.75 1.22 14.92
CA HIS A 95 -9.16 -0.12 14.92
C HIS A 95 -7.90 -0.16 15.77
N TYR A 96 -7.65 -1.29 16.43
CA TYR A 96 -6.50 -1.45 17.31
C TYR A 96 -5.86 -2.83 17.11
N THR A 97 -4.54 -2.84 17.19
CA THR A 97 -3.71 -4.03 17.38
C THR A 97 -2.98 -3.89 18.72
N GLU A 98 -2.06 -4.80 19.02
CA GLU A 98 -1.20 -4.65 20.20
C GLU A 98 -0.22 -3.47 20.11
N THR A 99 0.07 -2.98 18.90
CA THR A 99 1.12 -1.99 18.63
C THR A 99 0.57 -0.66 18.15
N LEU A 100 -0.57 -0.65 17.45
CA LEU A 100 -1.13 0.53 16.81
C LEU A 100 -2.60 0.72 17.18
N LYS A 101 -3.01 1.99 17.32
CA LYS A 101 -4.40 2.40 17.44
C LYS A 101 -4.73 3.46 16.38
N GLY A 102 -5.74 3.21 15.57
CA GLY A 102 -6.29 4.18 14.63
C GLY A 102 -7.01 5.32 15.35
N LEU A 103 -6.69 6.55 14.99
CA LEU A 103 -7.33 7.75 15.54
C LEU A 103 -8.34 8.35 14.56
N THR A 104 -7.88 8.66 13.34
CA THR A 104 -8.71 9.33 12.32
C THR A 104 -8.31 8.87 10.93
N VAL A 105 -9.25 8.90 9.99
CA VAL A 105 -8.98 8.68 8.57
C VAL A 105 -9.49 9.87 7.76
N GLU A 106 -8.58 10.56 7.08
CA GLU A 106 -8.94 11.55 6.06
C GLU A 106 -8.98 10.87 4.70
N LYS A 107 -10.11 10.96 3.99
CA LYS A 107 -10.27 10.42 2.63
C LYS A 107 -10.33 11.55 1.61
N ARG A 108 -9.49 11.48 0.58
CA ARG A 108 -9.53 12.41 -0.57
C ARG A 108 -9.30 11.71 -1.89
N ILE A 109 -9.67 12.38 -2.98
CA ILE A 109 -9.30 11.96 -4.35
C ILE A 109 -8.07 12.76 -4.75
N ILE A 110 -7.04 12.09 -5.24
CA ILE A 110 -5.82 12.76 -5.72
C ILE A 110 -6.12 13.47 -7.05
N PRO A 111 -5.82 14.77 -7.18
CA PRO A 111 -5.98 15.47 -8.44
C PRO A 111 -4.98 14.95 -9.47
N LYS A 112 -5.43 14.83 -10.73
CA LYS A 112 -4.56 14.45 -11.84
C LYS A 112 -3.62 15.60 -12.17
N ARG A 113 -2.34 15.28 -12.36
CA ARG A 113 -1.27 16.20 -12.75
C ARG A 113 -0.36 15.48 -13.73
N PHE A 114 0.40 16.25 -14.51
CA PHE A 114 1.50 15.68 -15.28
C PHE A 114 2.54 15.09 -14.31
N ILE A 115 3.05 13.91 -14.63
CA ILE A 115 4.03 13.21 -13.81
C ILE A 115 5.37 13.36 -14.53
N GLU A 116 6.29 14.11 -13.93
CA GLU A 116 7.65 14.29 -14.44
C GLU A 116 8.54 13.13 -14.02
N GLU A 117 8.43 12.71 -12.77
CA GLU A 117 9.25 11.63 -12.19
C GLU A 117 8.47 10.82 -11.15
N ILE A 118 8.95 9.60 -10.90
CA ILE A 118 8.42 8.70 -9.87
C ILE A 118 9.60 8.14 -9.08
N TYR A 119 9.52 8.22 -7.76
CA TYR A 119 10.41 7.55 -6.84
C TYR A 119 9.62 6.72 -5.83
N THR A 120 10.28 5.73 -5.26
CA THR A 120 9.65 4.77 -4.36
C THR A 120 9.79 5.24 -2.92
N LEU A 121 8.68 5.25 -2.16
CA LEU A 121 8.71 5.55 -0.72
C LEU A 121 9.07 4.33 0.13
N THR A 122 8.79 3.13 -0.40
CA THR A 122 9.10 1.83 0.19
C THR A 122 9.78 0.96 -0.88
N PRO A 123 10.62 -0.02 -0.50
CA PRO A 123 11.31 -0.86 -1.47
C PRO A 123 10.35 -1.57 -2.44
N VAL A 124 10.68 -1.55 -3.73
CA VAL A 124 9.97 -2.35 -4.73
C VAL A 124 10.45 -3.79 -4.67
N ILE A 125 9.52 -4.70 -4.41
CA ILE A 125 9.81 -6.13 -4.27
C ILE A 125 9.42 -6.87 -5.56
N GLN A 126 10.36 -7.62 -6.12
CA GLN A 126 10.10 -8.60 -7.18
C GLN A 126 10.65 -9.97 -6.76
N LYS A 127 9.76 -10.96 -6.77
CA LYS A 127 10.06 -12.37 -6.48
C LYS A 127 9.51 -13.25 -7.59
N ASN A 128 10.16 -14.39 -7.82
CA ASN A 128 9.70 -15.46 -8.68
C ASN A 128 9.95 -16.82 -7.99
N ASP A 129 9.72 -17.92 -8.70
CA ASP A 129 9.88 -19.28 -8.17
C ASP A 129 11.31 -19.59 -7.69
N ASN A 130 12.31 -18.90 -8.23
CA ASN A 130 13.72 -19.00 -7.85
C ASN A 130 14.14 -17.99 -6.75
N GLY A 131 13.20 -17.24 -6.18
CA GLY A 131 13.47 -16.25 -5.13
C GLY A 131 13.47 -14.80 -5.60
N TYR A 132 14.21 -13.94 -4.89
CA TYR A 132 14.26 -12.51 -5.16
C TYR A 132 15.03 -12.19 -6.44
N TRP A 133 14.66 -11.10 -7.11
CA TRP A 133 15.21 -10.75 -8.43
C TRP A 133 16.73 -10.59 -8.44
N LYS A 134 17.32 -10.05 -7.38
CA LYS A 134 18.74 -9.65 -7.34
C LYS A 134 19.70 -10.80 -7.60
N ASP A 135 19.32 -12.02 -7.22
CA ASP A 135 20.12 -13.22 -7.39
C ASP A 135 19.81 -13.97 -8.70
N ASN A 136 18.76 -13.55 -9.42
CA ASN A 136 18.16 -14.32 -10.51
C ASN A 136 18.04 -13.56 -11.85
N TYR A 137 18.09 -12.23 -11.84
CA TYR A 137 17.88 -11.38 -13.00
C TYR A 137 18.94 -10.29 -13.11
N SER A 138 19.24 -9.93 -14.37
CA SER A 138 19.92 -8.68 -14.71
C SER A 138 19.05 -7.46 -14.37
N VAL A 139 19.67 -6.28 -14.34
CA VAL A 139 18.96 -5.02 -14.09
C VAL A 139 17.94 -4.75 -15.21
N GLU A 140 18.31 -5.04 -16.45
CA GLU A 140 17.45 -4.87 -17.63
C GLU A 140 16.20 -5.75 -17.53
N GLN A 141 16.37 -7.01 -17.10
CA GLN A 141 15.23 -7.91 -16.86
C GLN A 141 14.35 -7.43 -15.70
N TYR A 142 14.94 -6.88 -14.64
CA TYR A 142 14.19 -6.30 -13.53
C TYR A 142 13.32 -5.11 -13.97
N GLU A 143 13.88 -4.19 -14.77
CA GLU A 143 13.18 -3.03 -15.33
C GLU A 143 12.06 -3.46 -16.28
N GLN A 144 12.34 -4.37 -17.20
CA GLN A 144 11.34 -4.91 -18.13
C GLN A 144 10.16 -5.53 -17.35
N ARG A 145 10.44 -6.30 -16.29
CA ARG A 145 9.40 -6.90 -15.46
C ARG A 145 8.64 -5.87 -14.64
N LEU A 146 9.29 -4.79 -14.19
CA LEU A 146 8.62 -3.70 -13.49
C LEU A 146 7.55 -3.07 -14.39
N PHE A 147 7.93 -2.78 -15.63
CA PHE A 147 7.04 -2.25 -16.66
C PHE A 147 5.88 -3.21 -16.97
N ILE A 148 6.18 -4.47 -17.30
CA ILE A 148 5.15 -5.50 -17.59
C ILE A 148 4.17 -5.65 -16.43
N ASN A 149 4.65 -5.64 -15.18
CA ASN A 149 3.78 -5.74 -14.00
C ASN A 149 2.90 -4.50 -13.84
N ALA A 150 3.40 -3.31 -14.14
CA ALA A 150 2.60 -2.09 -14.13
C ALA A 150 1.47 -2.15 -15.19
N VAL A 151 1.79 -2.56 -16.42
CA VAL A 151 0.80 -2.75 -17.49
C VAL A 151 -0.25 -3.80 -17.12
N LYS A 152 0.16 -4.95 -16.59
CA LYS A 152 -0.78 -5.99 -16.15
C LYS A 152 -1.72 -5.50 -15.05
N LYS A 153 -1.21 -4.74 -14.07
CA LYS A 153 -2.02 -4.15 -13.01
C LYS A 153 -2.99 -3.11 -13.58
N TYR A 154 -2.53 -2.27 -14.50
CA TYR A 154 -3.37 -1.33 -15.24
C TYR A 154 -4.53 -2.07 -15.91
N ASN A 155 -4.22 -2.99 -16.82
CA ASN A 155 -5.22 -3.74 -17.56
C ASN A 155 -6.25 -4.42 -16.64
N ALA A 156 -5.79 -4.95 -15.50
CA ALA A 156 -6.64 -5.61 -14.53
C ALA A 156 -7.62 -4.68 -13.80
N PHE A 157 -7.29 -3.42 -13.51
CA PHE A 157 -8.26 -2.50 -12.87
C PHE A 157 -9.07 -1.69 -13.89
N THR A 158 -8.61 -1.60 -15.14
CA THR A 158 -9.32 -0.88 -16.21
C THR A 158 -10.24 -1.78 -17.04
N ASN A 159 -10.09 -3.11 -16.92
CA ASN A 159 -10.72 -4.09 -17.79
C ASN A 159 -10.47 -3.80 -19.27
N SER A 160 -9.30 -3.24 -19.60
CA SER A 160 -8.91 -2.89 -20.96
C SER A 160 -7.49 -3.36 -21.21
N LYS A 161 -7.15 -3.70 -22.46
CA LYS A 161 -5.75 -3.89 -22.86
C LYS A 161 -5.17 -2.54 -23.23
N LEU A 162 -4.14 -2.10 -22.51
CA LEU A 162 -3.36 -0.93 -22.88
C LEU A 162 -2.66 -1.19 -24.23
N ASP A 163 -2.65 -0.18 -25.09
CA ASP A 163 -1.79 -0.18 -26.26
C ASP A 163 -0.37 0.11 -25.78
N GLU A 164 0.55 -0.81 -26.05
CA GLU A 164 1.93 -0.75 -25.56
C GLU A 164 2.87 -0.07 -26.59
N ASP A 165 2.29 0.56 -27.61
CA ASP A 165 2.99 1.46 -28.53
C ASP A 165 3.08 2.87 -27.91
N PHE A 166 4.25 3.21 -27.37
CA PHE A 166 4.52 4.47 -26.68
C PHE A 166 5.38 5.44 -27.51
N ASP A 167 5.46 5.21 -28.83
CA ASP A 167 6.21 6.03 -29.79
C ASP A 167 5.79 7.52 -29.79
#